data_AF-A0A2A5CHX3-F1
#
_entry.id   AF-A0A2A5CHX3-F1
#
_cell.length_a   1.000
_cell.length_b   1.000
_cell.length_c   1.000
_cell.angle_alpha   90.00
_cell.angle_beta   90.00
_cell.angle_gamma   90.00
#
_symmetry.space_group_name_H-M   'P 1'
#
loop_
_entity.id
_entity.type
_entity.pdbx_description
1 polymer ?
#
loop_
_entity_poly.entity_id
_entity_poly.type
_entity_poly.pdbx_seq_one_letter_code
_entity_poly.pdbx_strand_id
1 'polypeptide(L)'
;MRQRVKANINLKALTNNLEVARTYAQNYANNRKIVAVIKANAYGHGLIPAAEALQAADIYGVTDIDEADQLAASGPDKPILILQGIIERTDIGRIAKAGYQVVIHHLQQLAWLEEELSNIKLAQPLSLWLKMNSGMGRLGIQPADYVKAFQNLQSKVWCKEIILLTHLANGNLIDSTLNQQQLAIFDKTAKQIPEAATSIPASSGLLAGFGDNTDWVRPGIMLYGSSPFPYANENLRRETFGLQAVMTLESKIISIQNCKAGDSVGYCSQFICPQDMRIGIVSIGYADGYPSNAPNGTPVLVNGKRTGTVGRVSMDMIGIDLSKHAQANIGDTVTLWGDELSLDEVAEHTGILSYNLTCSISPRVEKVYSN
;
A
#
# COMPACT_ATOMS: atom_id res chain seq x y z
N MET A 1 26.28 -3.65 13.33
CA MET A 1 25.84 -2.60 12.38
C MET A 1 25.59 -1.31 13.16
N ARG A 2 25.96 -0.12 12.65
CA ARG A 2 25.69 1.15 13.34
C ARG A 2 24.20 1.49 13.18
N GLN A 3 23.50 1.69 14.29
CA GLN A 3 22.06 1.97 14.35
C GLN A 3 21.76 3.42 13.95
N ARG A 4 21.78 3.71 12.64
CA ARG A 4 21.58 5.07 12.08
C ARG A 4 20.10 5.41 11.88
N VAL A 5 19.39 4.55 11.14
CA VAL A 5 17.96 4.65 10.86
C VAL A 5 17.38 3.24 11.01
N LYS A 6 16.22 3.12 11.64
CA LYS A 6 15.52 1.84 11.82
C LYS A 6 14.06 1.97 11.45
N ALA A 7 13.55 0.97 10.74
CA ALA A 7 12.13 0.75 10.56
C ALA A 7 11.72 -0.44 11.44
N ASN A 8 11.10 -0.17 12.59
CA ASN A 8 10.55 -1.23 13.44
C ASN A 8 9.20 -1.65 12.85
N ILE A 9 9.05 -2.94 12.54
CA ILE A 9 7.87 -3.53 11.90
C ILE A 9 7.14 -4.41 12.91
N ASN A 10 5.94 -4.00 13.31
CA ASN A 10 5.08 -4.72 14.26
C ASN A 10 4.18 -5.72 13.52
N LEU A 11 4.52 -7.01 13.56
CA LEU A 11 3.78 -8.06 12.87
C LEU A 11 2.42 -8.35 13.53
N LYS A 12 2.27 -8.20 14.86
CA LYS A 12 0.95 -8.26 15.52
C LYS A 12 0.00 -7.18 14.99
N ALA A 13 0.51 -5.99 14.68
CA ALA A 13 -0.33 -4.93 14.11
C ALA A 13 -0.86 -5.31 12.71
N LEU A 14 -0.07 -6.02 11.88
CA LEU A 14 -0.57 -6.57 10.60
C LEU A 14 -1.71 -7.56 10.83
N THR A 15 -1.54 -8.50 11.77
CA THR A 15 -2.58 -9.48 12.11
C THR A 15 -3.84 -8.79 12.64
N ASN A 16 -3.71 -7.80 13.54
CA ASN A 16 -4.83 -6.98 14.02
C ASN A 16 -5.57 -6.32 12.85
N ASN A 17 -4.84 -5.66 11.96
CA ASN A 17 -5.43 -4.91 10.84
C ASN A 17 -6.11 -5.85 9.81
N LEU A 18 -5.65 -7.09 9.69
CA LEU A 18 -6.34 -8.11 8.91
C LEU A 18 -7.68 -8.51 9.56
N GLU A 19 -7.74 -8.65 10.89
CA GLU A 19 -9.00 -8.91 11.60
C GLU A 19 -9.97 -7.72 11.53
N VAL A 20 -9.45 -6.48 11.55
CA VAL A 20 -10.25 -5.29 11.24
C VAL A 20 -10.81 -5.40 9.82
N ALA A 21 -9.98 -5.69 8.82
CA ALA A 21 -10.45 -5.87 7.44
C ALA A 21 -11.50 -6.97 7.32
N ARG A 22 -11.36 -8.08 8.07
CA ARG A 22 -12.35 -9.15 8.15
C ARG A 22 -13.66 -8.71 8.79
N THR A 23 -13.61 -7.92 9.85
CA THR A 23 -14.81 -7.37 10.49
C THR A 23 -15.59 -6.50 9.51
N TYR A 24 -14.92 -5.59 8.80
CA TYR A 24 -15.53 -4.84 7.70
C TYR A 24 -15.97 -5.74 6.55
N ALA A 25 -15.28 -6.84 6.26
CA ALA A 25 -15.71 -7.78 5.22
C ALA A 25 -17.03 -8.48 5.58
N GLN A 26 -17.22 -8.85 6.86
CA GLN A 26 -18.36 -9.62 7.39
C GLN A 26 -19.61 -8.80 7.66
N ASN A 27 -19.51 -7.49 7.85
CA ASN A 27 -20.66 -6.61 8.10
C ASN A 27 -21.65 -6.53 6.91
N TYR A 28 -21.40 -7.25 5.82
CA TYR A 28 -22.16 -7.18 4.58
C TYR A 28 -22.64 -8.56 4.13
N ALA A 29 -23.57 -8.58 3.16
CA ALA A 29 -24.44 -9.72 2.86
C ALA A 29 -23.74 -11.06 2.55
N ASN A 30 -22.51 -11.01 2.03
CA ASN A 30 -21.73 -12.19 1.67
C ASN A 30 -20.51 -12.23 2.60
N ASN A 31 -20.23 -13.32 3.29
CA ASN A 31 -19.00 -13.48 4.08
C ASN A 31 -17.77 -13.39 3.15
N ARG A 32 -17.28 -12.17 2.88
CA ARG A 32 -16.38 -11.87 1.76
C ARG A 32 -14.98 -12.42 2.02
N LYS A 33 -14.37 -12.97 0.97
CA LYS A 33 -12.99 -13.43 0.98
C LYS A 33 -12.01 -12.25 0.86
N ILE A 34 -10.82 -12.41 1.41
CA ILE A 34 -9.82 -11.35 1.55
C ILE A 34 -8.59 -11.66 0.70
N VAL A 35 -8.28 -10.75 -0.22
CA VAL A 35 -6.98 -10.65 -0.89
C VAL A 35 -6.07 -9.74 -0.04
N ALA A 36 -5.09 -10.31 0.66
CA ALA A 36 -4.07 -9.53 1.35
C ALA A 36 -3.09 -8.95 0.32
N VAL A 37 -3.20 -7.66 0.03
CA VAL A 37 -2.35 -7.01 -0.98
C VAL A 37 -0.98 -6.67 -0.37
N ILE A 38 0.01 -7.49 -0.69
CA ILE A 38 1.38 -7.45 -0.15
C ILE A 38 2.44 -7.10 -1.19
N LYS A 39 2.00 -6.45 -2.27
CA LYS A 39 2.83 -5.98 -3.37
C LYS A 39 3.86 -4.92 -2.94
N ALA A 40 4.88 -4.69 -3.77
CA ALA A 40 5.97 -3.74 -3.55
C ALA A 40 6.69 -3.99 -2.21
N ASN A 41 7.14 -5.24 -2.01
CA ASN A 41 7.75 -5.71 -0.76
C ASN A 41 6.87 -5.43 0.47
N ALA A 42 5.58 -5.78 0.39
CA ALA A 42 4.55 -5.48 1.38
C ALA A 42 4.52 -3.99 1.77
N TYR A 43 4.41 -3.11 0.77
CA TYR A 43 4.38 -1.66 0.97
C TYR A 43 5.62 -1.13 1.74
N GLY A 44 6.78 -1.75 1.52
CA GLY A 44 8.03 -1.46 2.22
C GLY A 44 8.21 -2.13 3.59
N HIS A 45 7.27 -2.97 4.05
CA HIS A 45 7.35 -3.63 5.35
C HIS A 45 8.12 -4.97 5.30
N GLY A 46 8.29 -5.57 4.12
CA GLY A 46 8.93 -6.88 3.95
C GLY A 46 7.94 -7.94 3.51
N LEU A 47 8.13 -8.48 2.30
CA LEU A 47 7.21 -9.41 1.66
C LEU A 47 6.97 -10.68 2.49
N ILE A 48 8.06 -11.37 2.88
CA ILE A 48 7.97 -12.67 3.56
C ILE A 48 7.40 -12.52 4.99
N PRO A 49 7.92 -11.62 5.85
CA PRO A 49 7.35 -11.46 7.20
C PRO A 49 5.88 -11.00 7.19
N ALA A 50 5.49 -10.16 6.21
CA ALA A 50 4.10 -9.76 6.07
C ALA A 50 3.21 -10.94 5.62
N ALA A 51 3.67 -11.78 4.70
CA ALA A 51 2.94 -12.97 4.31
C ALA A 51 2.70 -13.91 5.51
N GLU A 52 3.73 -14.14 6.33
CA GLU A 52 3.63 -14.93 7.57
C GLU A 52 2.61 -14.34 8.55
N ALA A 53 2.64 -13.03 8.80
CA ALA A 53 1.70 -12.36 9.70
C ALA A 53 0.24 -12.35 9.16
N LEU A 54 0.08 -12.42 7.84
CA LEU A 54 -1.21 -12.35 7.14
C LEU A 54 -1.71 -13.73 6.66
N GLN A 55 -1.23 -14.82 7.26
CA GLN A 55 -1.64 -16.19 6.94
C GLN A 55 -3.14 -16.48 7.14
N ALA A 56 -3.91 -15.59 7.76
CA ALA A 56 -5.36 -15.76 7.88
C ALA A 56 -6.14 -15.25 6.63
N ALA A 57 -5.48 -14.61 5.66
CA ALA A 57 -6.09 -14.18 4.41
C ALA A 57 -6.37 -15.36 3.45
N ASP A 58 -7.30 -15.20 2.50
CA ASP A 58 -7.65 -16.26 1.56
C ASP A 58 -6.64 -16.39 0.41
N ILE A 59 -6.04 -15.27 -0.01
CA ILE A 59 -5.09 -15.18 -1.14
C ILE A 59 -4.16 -13.98 -0.95
N TYR A 60 -2.92 -14.10 -1.42
CA TYR A 60 -1.99 -12.96 -1.45
C TYR A 60 -2.06 -12.24 -2.80
N GLY A 61 -2.11 -10.91 -2.79
CA GLY A 61 -2.05 -10.07 -3.98
C GLY A 61 -0.69 -9.41 -4.14
N VAL A 62 0.06 -9.76 -5.17
CA VAL A 62 1.40 -9.25 -5.48
C VAL A 62 1.42 -8.44 -6.78
N THR A 63 2.52 -7.72 -7.05
CA THR A 63 2.64 -6.84 -8.21
C THR A 63 2.65 -7.64 -9.52
N ASP A 64 3.61 -8.56 -9.62
CA ASP A 64 4.03 -9.26 -10.82
C ASP A 64 4.44 -10.69 -10.48
N ILE A 65 4.93 -11.41 -11.49
CA ILE A 65 5.35 -12.80 -11.34
C ILE A 65 6.62 -12.97 -10.52
N ASP A 66 7.50 -11.97 -10.47
CA ASP A 66 8.77 -12.10 -9.73
C ASP A 66 8.52 -11.99 -8.23
N GLU A 67 7.62 -11.09 -7.80
CA GLU A 67 7.14 -11.11 -6.41
C GLU A 67 6.36 -12.40 -6.09
N ALA A 68 5.61 -12.95 -7.05
CA ALA A 68 4.89 -14.21 -6.87
C ALA A 68 5.87 -15.39 -6.66
N ASP A 69 6.90 -15.49 -7.50
CA ASP A 69 7.94 -16.52 -7.40
C ASP A 69 8.76 -16.37 -6.12
N GLN A 70 9.13 -15.15 -5.74
CA GLN A 70 9.82 -14.87 -4.48
C GLN A 70 8.99 -15.35 -3.28
N LEU A 71 7.69 -15.03 -3.29
CA LEU A 71 6.77 -15.42 -2.23
C LEU A 71 6.57 -16.95 -2.22
N ALA A 72 6.32 -17.58 -3.37
CA ALA A 72 6.16 -19.03 -3.46
C ALA A 72 7.41 -19.79 -2.97
N ALA A 73 8.61 -19.28 -3.27
CA ALA A 73 9.86 -19.86 -2.81
C ALA A 73 10.05 -19.80 -1.28
N SER A 74 9.35 -18.91 -0.57
CA SER A 74 9.39 -18.86 0.90
C SER A 74 8.45 -19.88 1.56
N GLY A 75 7.69 -20.66 0.80
CA GLY A 75 6.85 -21.75 1.28
C GLY A 75 5.44 -21.43 1.83
N PRO A 76 4.76 -20.30 1.52
CA PRO A 76 3.39 -20.11 1.94
C PRO A 76 2.45 -21.07 1.19
N ASP A 77 1.59 -21.77 1.93
CA ASP A 77 0.56 -22.63 1.36
C ASP A 77 -0.73 -21.82 1.08
N LYS A 78 -0.64 -20.86 0.15
CA LYS A 78 -1.77 -20.03 -0.28
C LYS A 78 -1.74 -19.71 -1.76
N PRO A 79 -2.92 -19.53 -2.38
CA PRO A 79 -3.01 -18.93 -3.71
C PRO A 79 -2.31 -17.56 -3.74
N ILE A 80 -1.75 -17.23 -4.91
CA ILE A 80 -1.12 -15.94 -5.19
C ILE A 80 -1.79 -15.34 -6.43
N LEU A 81 -2.21 -14.08 -6.33
CA LEU A 81 -2.81 -13.28 -7.38
C LEU A 81 -1.83 -12.22 -7.89
N ILE A 82 -1.52 -12.27 -9.18
CA ILE A 82 -0.73 -11.25 -9.88
C ILE A 82 -1.65 -10.10 -10.32
N LEU A 83 -1.47 -8.93 -9.70
CA LEU A 83 -2.38 -7.79 -9.84
C LEU A 83 -2.16 -6.95 -11.11
N GLN A 84 -0.94 -6.89 -11.64
CA GLN A 84 -0.64 -6.18 -12.90
C GLN A 84 -0.98 -7.00 -14.15
N GLY A 85 -1.37 -8.27 -13.99
CA GLY A 85 -1.62 -9.18 -15.09
C GLY A 85 -0.35 -9.66 -15.77
N ILE A 86 -0.46 -9.95 -17.07
CA ILE A 86 0.64 -10.45 -17.90
C ILE A 86 1.40 -9.25 -18.48
N ILE A 87 2.65 -9.07 -18.07
CA ILE A 87 3.55 -8.04 -18.60
C ILE A 87 4.20 -8.56 -19.89
N GLU A 88 4.85 -9.72 -19.82
CA GLU A 88 5.45 -10.39 -20.96
C GLU A 88 4.70 -11.69 -21.31
N ARG A 89 4.48 -11.93 -22.59
CA ARG A 89 3.83 -13.16 -23.08
C ARG A 89 4.57 -14.43 -22.61
N THR A 90 5.88 -14.36 -22.51
CA THR A 90 6.79 -15.43 -22.05
C THR A 90 6.53 -15.88 -20.60
N ASP A 91 5.89 -15.04 -19.78
CA ASP A 91 5.57 -15.39 -18.39
C ASP A 91 4.39 -16.37 -18.26
N ILE A 92 3.57 -16.52 -19.30
CA ILE A 92 2.35 -17.34 -19.23
C ILE A 92 2.66 -18.79 -18.82
N GLY A 93 3.74 -19.36 -19.35
CA GLY A 93 4.17 -20.72 -18.98
C GLY A 93 4.56 -20.84 -17.51
N ARG A 94 5.21 -19.82 -16.94
CA ARG A 94 5.57 -19.76 -15.51
C ARG A 94 4.31 -19.63 -14.64
N ILE A 95 3.40 -18.71 -15.00
CA ILE A 95 2.10 -18.53 -14.31
C ILE A 95 1.32 -19.85 -14.29
N ALA A 96 1.20 -20.49 -15.45
CA ALA A 96 0.53 -21.77 -15.64
C ALA A 96 1.14 -22.89 -14.79
N LYS A 97 2.46 -23.01 -14.80
CA LYS A 97 3.19 -24.04 -14.05
C LYS A 97 3.04 -23.89 -12.54
N ALA A 98 3.09 -22.66 -12.05
CA ALA A 98 2.98 -22.36 -10.62
C ALA A 98 1.52 -22.31 -10.12
N GLY A 99 0.54 -22.25 -11.03
CA GLY A 99 -0.88 -22.15 -10.68
C GLY A 99 -1.27 -20.78 -10.11
N TYR A 100 -0.54 -19.72 -10.47
CA TYR A 100 -0.88 -18.37 -10.04
C TYR A 100 -2.21 -17.92 -10.62
N GLN A 101 -2.97 -17.18 -9.83
CA GLN A 101 -4.11 -16.42 -10.33
C GLN A 101 -3.58 -15.14 -10.98
N VAL A 102 -4.25 -14.66 -12.02
CA VAL A 102 -3.76 -13.50 -12.78
C VAL A 102 -4.90 -12.57 -13.18
N VAL A 103 -4.66 -11.27 -13.04
CA VAL A 103 -5.56 -10.24 -13.56
C VAL A 103 -5.44 -10.14 -15.07
N ILE A 104 -6.57 -10.20 -15.78
CA ILE A 104 -6.63 -9.96 -17.22
C ILE A 104 -7.37 -8.66 -17.48
N HIS A 105 -6.68 -7.70 -18.09
CA HIS A 105 -7.18 -6.32 -18.20
C HIS A 105 -7.10 -5.75 -19.62
N HIS A 106 -6.67 -6.56 -20.59
CA HIS A 106 -6.61 -6.17 -21.99
C HIS A 106 -6.90 -7.37 -22.92
N LEU A 107 -7.55 -7.13 -24.07
CA LEU A 107 -7.92 -8.20 -25.02
C LEU A 107 -6.69 -8.93 -25.60
N GLN A 108 -5.56 -8.25 -25.73
CA GLN A 108 -4.30 -8.87 -26.17
C GLN A 108 -3.81 -9.95 -25.20
N GLN A 109 -4.01 -9.78 -23.89
CA GLN A 109 -3.64 -10.78 -22.89
C GLN A 109 -4.52 -12.04 -23.01
N LEU A 110 -5.78 -11.88 -23.41
CA LEU A 110 -6.68 -13.01 -23.72
C LEU A 110 -6.15 -13.81 -24.92
N ALA A 111 -5.78 -13.11 -26.00
CA ALA A 111 -5.23 -13.74 -27.18
C ALA A 111 -3.93 -14.50 -26.86
N TRP A 112 -3.04 -13.89 -26.05
CA TRP A 112 -1.83 -14.57 -25.60
C TRP A 112 -2.12 -15.83 -24.79
N LEU A 113 -3.05 -15.78 -23.83
CA LEU A 113 -3.46 -16.95 -23.06
C LEU A 113 -4.01 -18.05 -23.97
N GLU A 114 -4.86 -17.70 -24.93
CA GLU A 114 -5.43 -18.66 -25.87
C GLU A 114 -4.35 -19.32 -26.72
N GLU A 115 -3.42 -18.57 -27.29
CA GLU A 115 -2.34 -19.10 -28.11
C GLU A 115 -1.39 -20.00 -27.31
N GLU A 116 -0.96 -19.56 -26.12
CA GLU A 116 0.02 -20.28 -25.30
C GLU A 116 -0.59 -21.51 -24.62
N LEU A 117 -1.80 -21.40 -24.06
CA LEU A 117 -2.37 -22.46 -23.23
C LEU A 117 -3.13 -23.53 -24.03
N SER A 118 -3.49 -23.27 -25.30
CA SER A 118 -4.20 -24.25 -26.12
C SER A 118 -3.40 -25.52 -26.39
N ASN A 119 -2.07 -25.46 -26.31
CA ASN A 119 -1.17 -26.58 -26.59
C ASN A 119 -0.43 -27.11 -25.35
N ILE A 120 -0.71 -26.55 -24.17
CA ILE A 120 -0.01 -26.92 -22.92
C ILE A 120 -0.94 -27.78 -22.07
N LYS A 121 -0.44 -28.94 -21.66
CA LYS A 121 -1.10 -29.74 -20.61
C LYS A 121 -0.84 -29.09 -19.25
N LEU A 122 -1.83 -28.38 -18.75
CA LEU A 122 -1.78 -27.78 -17.43
C LEU A 122 -1.84 -28.85 -16.34
N ALA A 123 -1.11 -28.63 -15.25
CA ALA A 123 -1.27 -29.42 -14.04
C ALA A 123 -2.66 -29.18 -13.42
N GLN A 124 -3.10 -27.91 -13.40
CA GLN A 124 -4.44 -27.49 -12.98
C GLN A 124 -4.93 -26.30 -13.84
N PRO A 125 -6.25 -26.18 -14.09
CA PRO A 125 -6.82 -25.01 -14.76
C PRO A 125 -6.62 -23.72 -13.95
N LEU A 126 -6.54 -22.57 -14.62
CA LEU A 126 -6.24 -21.27 -14.03
C LEU A 126 -7.48 -20.52 -13.55
N SER A 127 -7.38 -19.88 -12.38
CA SER A 127 -8.36 -18.87 -11.92
C SER A 127 -7.95 -17.49 -12.43
N LEU A 128 -8.85 -16.77 -13.08
CA LEU A 128 -8.58 -15.48 -13.71
C LEU A 128 -9.37 -14.35 -13.04
N TRP A 129 -8.79 -13.17 -12.99
CA TRP A 129 -9.47 -11.96 -12.51
C TRP A 129 -9.67 -11.01 -13.68
N LEU A 130 -10.83 -11.09 -14.33
CA LEU A 130 -11.13 -10.22 -15.47
C LEU A 130 -11.38 -8.81 -14.94
N LYS A 131 -10.62 -7.82 -15.42
CA LYS A 131 -10.67 -6.45 -14.91
C LYS A 131 -11.37 -5.53 -15.87
N MET A 132 -12.41 -4.85 -15.38
CA MET A 132 -13.15 -3.83 -16.09
C MET A 132 -12.52 -2.46 -15.85
N ASN A 133 -12.42 -1.66 -16.90
CA ASN A 133 -12.22 -0.22 -16.73
C ASN A 133 -13.58 0.44 -16.55
N SER A 134 -14.04 0.58 -15.30
CA SER A 134 -15.33 1.24 -15.02
C SER A 134 -15.25 2.77 -14.93
N GLY A 135 -14.06 3.38 -15.08
CA GLY A 135 -13.89 4.84 -15.02
C GLY A 135 -12.55 5.33 -14.47
N MET A 136 -11.69 4.45 -13.92
CA MET A 136 -10.37 4.86 -13.44
C MET A 136 -9.39 5.21 -14.56
N GLY A 137 -9.57 4.66 -15.77
CA GLY A 137 -8.75 5.01 -16.92
C GLY A 137 -7.30 4.49 -16.90
N ARG A 138 -6.96 3.56 -15.99
CA ARG A 138 -5.60 3.00 -15.86
C ARG A 138 -5.43 1.65 -16.56
N LEU A 139 -6.20 0.64 -16.15
CA LEU A 139 -6.18 -0.72 -16.70
C LEU A 139 -7.61 -1.27 -16.68
N GLY A 140 -7.94 -2.10 -17.67
CA GLY A 140 -9.19 -2.86 -17.72
C GLY A 140 -9.85 -2.84 -19.09
N ILE A 141 -10.61 -3.90 -19.36
CA ILE A 141 -11.41 -4.05 -20.57
C ILE A 141 -12.59 -3.09 -20.49
N GLN A 142 -12.95 -2.50 -21.63
CA GLN A 142 -14.07 -1.57 -21.72
C GLN A 142 -15.39 -2.29 -21.43
N PRO A 143 -16.38 -1.64 -20.79
CA PRO A 143 -17.65 -2.28 -20.44
C PRO A 143 -18.37 -2.94 -21.62
N ALA A 144 -18.24 -2.37 -22.83
CA ALA A 144 -18.85 -2.90 -24.05
C ALA A 144 -18.28 -4.27 -24.49
N ASP A 145 -17.00 -4.54 -24.22
CA ASP A 145 -16.33 -5.78 -24.62
C ASP A 145 -16.30 -6.81 -23.49
N TYR A 146 -16.67 -6.41 -22.28
CA TYR A 146 -16.41 -7.16 -21.06
C TYR A 146 -17.16 -8.50 -20.98
N VAL A 147 -18.45 -8.52 -21.33
CA VAL A 147 -19.26 -9.75 -21.34
C VAL A 147 -18.75 -10.74 -22.40
N LYS A 148 -18.39 -10.23 -23.58
CA LYS A 148 -17.81 -11.06 -24.65
C LYS A 148 -16.46 -11.65 -24.25
N ALA A 149 -15.62 -10.86 -23.58
CA ALA A 149 -14.34 -11.33 -23.05
C ALA A 149 -14.51 -12.43 -22.01
N PHE A 150 -15.48 -12.28 -21.10
CA PHE A 150 -15.84 -13.31 -20.13
C PHE A 150 -16.28 -14.62 -20.81
N GLN A 151 -17.22 -14.54 -21.76
CA GLN A 151 -17.74 -15.71 -22.47
C GLN A 151 -16.63 -16.44 -23.24
N ASN A 152 -15.71 -15.71 -23.86
CA ASN A 152 -14.55 -16.31 -24.53
C ASN A 152 -13.71 -17.13 -23.53
N LEU A 153 -13.32 -16.53 -22.40
CA LEU A 153 -12.53 -17.22 -21.36
C LEU A 153 -13.25 -18.42 -20.74
N GLN A 154 -14.53 -18.26 -20.41
CA GLN A 154 -15.32 -19.29 -19.73
C GLN A 154 -15.43 -20.57 -20.57
N SER A 155 -15.40 -20.44 -21.90
CA SER A 155 -15.44 -21.59 -22.82
C SER A 155 -14.15 -22.42 -22.87
N LYS A 156 -13.05 -21.95 -22.23
CA LYS A 156 -11.73 -22.59 -22.34
C LYS A 156 -11.54 -23.65 -21.26
N VAL A 157 -11.08 -24.83 -21.68
CA VAL A 157 -10.80 -25.96 -20.76
C VAL A 157 -9.71 -25.66 -19.72
N TRP A 158 -8.82 -24.72 -20.02
CA TRP A 158 -7.76 -24.27 -19.13
C TRP A 158 -8.20 -23.16 -18.16
N CYS A 159 -9.44 -22.66 -18.27
CA CYS A 159 -10.01 -21.66 -17.37
C CYS A 159 -10.87 -22.35 -16.30
N LYS A 160 -10.47 -22.24 -15.02
CA LYS A 160 -11.19 -22.81 -13.87
C LYS A 160 -12.39 -21.97 -13.48
N GLU A 161 -12.15 -20.69 -13.26
CA GLU A 161 -13.12 -19.72 -12.76
C GLU A 161 -12.67 -18.31 -13.15
N ILE A 162 -13.62 -17.38 -13.20
CA ILE A 162 -13.37 -15.97 -13.50
C ILE A 162 -14.00 -15.13 -12.40
N ILE A 163 -13.20 -14.27 -11.77
CA ILE A 163 -13.65 -13.25 -10.83
C ILE A 163 -13.75 -11.93 -11.60
N LEU A 164 -14.90 -11.27 -11.56
CA LEU A 164 -15.09 -9.95 -12.15
C LEU A 164 -14.52 -8.88 -11.22
N LEU A 165 -13.63 -8.06 -11.74
CA LEU A 165 -12.83 -7.11 -10.97
C LEU A 165 -13.00 -5.70 -11.51
N THR A 166 -13.15 -4.71 -10.64
CA THR A 166 -12.83 -3.31 -10.97
C THR A 166 -12.08 -2.64 -9.81
N HIS A 167 -11.67 -1.40 -10.01
CA HIS A 167 -11.01 -0.59 -9.00
C HIS A 167 -11.55 0.84 -9.01
N LEU A 168 -11.97 1.32 -7.84
CA LEU A 168 -12.45 2.69 -7.67
C LEU A 168 -11.29 3.67 -7.83
N ALA A 169 -11.54 4.76 -8.55
CA ALA A 169 -10.56 5.81 -8.77
C ALA A 169 -10.44 6.71 -7.54
N ASN A 170 -11.58 7.06 -6.94
CA ASN A 170 -11.68 8.02 -5.85
C ASN A 170 -12.16 7.34 -4.58
N GLY A 171 -11.72 6.11 -4.32
CA GLY A 171 -12.24 5.33 -3.19
C GLY A 171 -12.02 6.00 -1.81
N ASN A 172 -11.12 6.97 -1.73
CA ASN A 172 -10.84 7.83 -0.58
C ASN A 172 -11.75 9.07 -0.46
N LEU A 173 -12.67 9.27 -1.41
CA LEU A 173 -13.65 10.36 -1.42
C LEU A 173 -15.06 9.74 -1.34
N ILE A 174 -15.68 9.82 -0.17
CA ILE A 174 -16.96 9.16 0.14
C ILE A 174 -18.08 9.64 -0.81
N ASP A 175 -18.16 10.93 -1.08
CA ASP A 175 -19.23 11.52 -1.91
C ASP A 175 -18.87 11.64 -3.39
N SER A 176 -17.96 10.80 -3.89
CA SER A 176 -17.50 10.92 -5.28
C SER A 176 -18.56 10.47 -6.28
N THR A 177 -19.03 11.39 -7.14
CA THR A 177 -19.87 11.09 -8.31
C THR A 177 -19.23 10.04 -9.22
N LEU A 178 -17.90 10.08 -9.39
CA LEU A 178 -17.19 9.10 -10.20
C LEU A 178 -17.31 7.68 -9.61
N ASN A 179 -17.16 7.52 -8.29
CA ASN A 179 -17.34 6.20 -7.67
C ASN A 179 -18.77 5.67 -7.89
N GLN A 180 -19.78 6.52 -7.74
CA GLN A 180 -21.18 6.13 -7.99
C GLN A 180 -21.38 5.64 -9.43
N GLN A 181 -20.79 6.34 -10.41
CA GLN A 181 -20.81 5.92 -11.81
C GLN A 181 -20.05 4.60 -12.03
N GLN A 182 -18.87 4.45 -11.43
CA GLN A 182 -18.08 3.23 -11.52
C GLN A 182 -18.82 2.01 -10.96
N LEU A 183 -19.50 2.17 -9.83
CA LEU A 183 -20.32 1.13 -9.20
C LEU A 183 -21.51 0.76 -10.08
N ALA A 184 -22.24 1.76 -10.60
CA ALA A 184 -23.41 1.52 -11.46
C ALA A 184 -23.04 0.81 -12.78
N ILE A 185 -21.94 1.20 -13.42
CA ILE A 185 -21.46 0.55 -14.65
C ILE A 185 -21.04 -0.89 -14.37
N PHE A 186 -20.29 -1.11 -13.29
CA PHE A 186 -19.83 -2.44 -12.94
C PHE A 186 -21.01 -3.37 -12.58
N ASP A 187 -21.95 -2.91 -11.74
CA ASP A 187 -23.15 -3.67 -11.37
C ASP A 187 -24.01 -4.02 -12.59
N LYS A 188 -24.27 -3.06 -13.48
CA LYS A 188 -25.02 -3.29 -14.73
C LYS A 188 -24.38 -4.38 -15.60
N THR A 189 -23.06 -4.39 -15.70
CA THR A 189 -22.35 -5.39 -16.51
C THR A 189 -22.24 -6.73 -15.78
N ALA A 190 -21.97 -6.74 -14.48
CA ALA A 190 -21.87 -7.96 -13.68
C ALA A 190 -23.20 -8.71 -13.60
N LYS A 191 -24.35 -8.01 -13.61
CA LYS A 191 -25.69 -8.63 -13.67
C LYS A 191 -25.95 -9.47 -14.93
N GLN A 192 -25.19 -9.28 -16.00
CA GLN A 192 -25.26 -10.11 -17.20
C GLN A 192 -24.45 -11.40 -17.07
N ILE A 193 -23.70 -11.55 -15.97
CA ILE A 193 -22.84 -12.69 -15.65
C ILE A 193 -23.07 -13.09 -14.17
N PRO A 194 -24.31 -13.47 -13.80
CA PRO A 194 -24.69 -13.68 -12.41
C PRO A 194 -23.95 -14.83 -11.72
N GLU A 195 -23.32 -15.73 -12.48
CA GLU A 195 -22.57 -16.88 -11.96
C GLU A 195 -21.15 -16.53 -11.49
N ALA A 196 -20.62 -15.38 -11.88
CA ALA A 196 -19.24 -15.01 -11.59
C ALA A 196 -19.12 -14.25 -10.26
N ALA A 197 -18.14 -14.63 -9.44
CA ALA A 197 -17.80 -13.88 -8.25
C ALA A 197 -17.27 -12.48 -8.60
N THR A 198 -17.45 -11.52 -7.70
CA THR A 198 -17.14 -10.11 -7.95
C THR A 198 -16.18 -9.53 -6.91
N SER A 199 -15.40 -8.53 -7.33
CA SER A 199 -14.48 -7.81 -6.46
C SER A 199 -14.38 -6.35 -6.83
N ILE A 200 -14.82 -5.47 -5.92
CA ILE A 200 -14.71 -4.02 -6.06
C ILE A 200 -13.76 -3.43 -5.01
N PRO A 201 -14.02 -3.56 -3.70
CA PRO A 201 -13.34 -2.75 -2.70
C PRO A 201 -11.88 -3.14 -2.51
N ALA A 202 -11.00 -2.15 -2.61
CA ALA A 202 -9.72 -2.17 -1.91
C ALA A 202 -9.92 -1.57 -0.50
N SER A 203 -8.86 -1.17 0.21
CA SER A 203 -8.96 -0.60 1.57
C SER A 203 -10.00 0.52 1.71
N SER A 204 -9.95 1.52 0.84
CA SER A 204 -10.83 2.69 0.95
C SER A 204 -12.30 2.35 0.67
N GLY A 205 -12.56 1.50 -0.33
CA GLY A 205 -13.91 1.03 -0.61
C GLY A 205 -14.46 0.12 0.49
N LEU A 206 -13.60 -0.70 1.11
CA LEU A 206 -13.99 -1.55 2.23
C LEU A 206 -14.42 -0.72 3.44
N LEU A 207 -13.65 0.30 3.80
CA LEU A 207 -13.96 1.17 4.93
C LEU A 207 -15.12 2.13 4.66
N ALA A 208 -15.33 2.53 3.40
CA ALA A 208 -16.44 3.41 3.00
C ALA A 208 -17.76 2.68 2.71
N GLY A 209 -17.80 1.34 2.74
CA GLY A 209 -19.00 0.57 2.39
C GLY A 209 -19.34 0.59 0.89
N PHE A 210 -18.32 0.61 0.03
CA PHE A 210 -18.52 0.45 -1.41
C PHE A 210 -18.45 -1.02 -1.82
N GLY A 211 -19.43 -1.45 -2.61
CA GLY A 211 -19.45 -2.82 -3.16
C GLY A 211 -19.78 -3.88 -2.11
N ASP A 212 -20.72 -3.58 -1.21
CA ASP A 212 -21.12 -4.43 -0.09
C ASP A 212 -21.63 -5.81 -0.50
N ASN A 213 -22.19 -5.93 -1.70
CA ASN A 213 -22.69 -7.19 -2.25
C ASN A 213 -21.63 -7.96 -3.06
N THR A 214 -20.35 -7.62 -2.93
CA THR A 214 -19.26 -8.32 -3.65
C THR A 214 -18.64 -9.45 -2.83
N ASP A 215 -17.99 -10.40 -3.51
CA ASP A 215 -17.50 -11.63 -2.90
C ASP A 215 -16.07 -11.54 -2.37
N TRP A 216 -15.28 -10.62 -2.93
CA TRP A 216 -13.87 -10.44 -2.60
C TRP A 216 -13.50 -8.99 -2.29
N VAL A 217 -12.76 -8.79 -1.21
CA VAL A 217 -12.17 -7.50 -0.83
C VAL A 217 -10.64 -7.56 -0.97
N ARG A 218 -10.00 -6.42 -1.26
CA ARG A 218 -8.56 -6.34 -1.54
C ARG A 218 -7.85 -5.31 -0.65
N PRO A 219 -7.86 -5.47 0.69
CA PRO A 219 -7.18 -4.54 1.58
C PRO A 219 -5.68 -4.52 1.26
N GLY A 220 -5.16 -3.31 1.10
CA GLY A 220 -3.73 -3.01 0.96
C GLY A 220 -3.31 -2.09 2.09
N ILE A 221 -3.38 -0.77 1.87
CA ILE A 221 -2.87 0.25 2.82
C ILE A 221 -3.40 0.08 4.25
N MET A 222 -4.68 -0.29 4.42
CA MET A 222 -5.24 -0.48 5.76
C MET A 222 -4.58 -1.62 6.54
N LEU A 223 -4.07 -2.66 5.86
CA LEU A 223 -3.33 -3.74 6.53
C LEU A 223 -2.10 -3.19 7.24
N TYR A 224 -1.50 -2.11 6.71
CA TYR A 224 -0.30 -1.48 7.25
C TYR A 224 -0.59 -0.35 8.25
N GLY A 225 -1.83 -0.22 8.69
CA GLY A 225 -2.18 0.74 9.74
C GLY A 225 -2.37 2.17 9.28
N SER A 226 -2.60 2.39 7.98
CA SER A 226 -2.81 3.73 7.42
C SER A 226 -4.24 3.85 6.89
N SER A 227 -4.86 4.98 7.22
CA SER A 227 -6.17 5.33 6.69
C SER A 227 -6.03 5.79 5.24
N PRO A 228 -6.88 5.33 4.32
CA PRO A 228 -6.86 5.81 2.94
C PRO A 228 -7.52 7.20 2.78
N PHE A 229 -8.06 7.80 3.84
CA PHE A 229 -8.82 9.06 3.80
C PHE A 229 -7.97 10.28 4.22
N PRO A 230 -8.40 11.52 3.91
CA PRO A 230 -7.69 12.72 4.34
C PRO A 230 -7.50 12.80 5.87
N TYR A 231 -6.27 13.03 6.32
CA TYR A 231 -5.91 13.02 7.75
C TYR A 231 -6.57 14.16 8.55
N ALA A 232 -6.86 15.28 7.89
CA ALA A 232 -7.62 16.39 8.47
C ALA A 232 -9.01 16.00 9.02
N ASN A 233 -9.62 14.91 8.53
CA ASN A 233 -10.89 14.41 9.08
C ASN A 233 -10.63 13.40 10.20
N GLU A 234 -10.80 13.85 11.45
CA GLU A 234 -10.52 13.05 12.64
C GLU A 234 -11.33 11.74 12.72
N ASN A 235 -12.56 11.75 12.20
CA ASN A 235 -13.45 10.57 12.18
C ASN A 235 -13.06 9.55 11.11
N LEU A 236 -12.08 9.85 10.27
CA LEU A 236 -11.57 8.96 9.23
C LEU A 236 -10.08 8.65 9.44
N ARG A 237 -9.54 8.86 10.66
CA ARG A 237 -8.17 8.46 11.00
C ARG A 237 -8.11 6.97 11.33
N ARG A 238 -6.89 6.41 11.32
CA ARG A 238 -6.65 4.97 11.54
C ARG A 238 -7.26 4.48 12.86
N GLU A 239 -7.20 5.31 13.90
CA GLU A 239 -7.69 5.02 15.25
C GLU A 239 -9.21 4.79 15.27
N THR A 240 -9.96 5.56 14.48
CA THR A 240 -11.42 5.41 14.36
C THR A 240 -11.82 4.05 13.80
N PHE A 241 -10.98 3.48 12.94
CA PHE A 241 -11.18 2.15 12.36
C PHE A 241 -10.56 1.02 13.19
N GLY A 242 -9.89 1.33 14.31
CA GLY A 242 -9.15 0.34 15.10
C GLY A 242 -7.87 -0.18 14.43
N LEU A 243 -7.35 0.55 13.44
CA LEU A 243 -6.12 0.20 12.74
C LEU A 243 -4.89 0.61 13.56
N GLN A 244 -3.89 -0.27 13.61
CA GLN A 244 -2.64 -0.08 14.35
C GLN A 244 -1.48 0.17 13.40
N ALA A 245 -0.62 1.14 13.71
CA ALA A 245 0.57 1.44 12.91
C ALA A 245 1.51 0.23 12.85
N VAL A 246 1.90 -0.18 11.65
CA VAL A 246 2.80 -1.34 11.47
C VAL A 246 4.28 -0.92 11.44
N MET A 247 4.61 0.18 10.78
CA MET A 247 5.99 0.70 10.70
C MET A 247 6.18 1.90 11.62
N THR A 248 7.19 1.83 12.49
CA THR A 248 7.74 2.98 13.21
C THR A 248 9.13 3.28 12.68
N LEU A 249 9.30 4.44 12.04
CA LEU A 249 10.56 4.89 11.49
C LEU A 249 11.26 5.82 12.47
N GLU A 250 12.47 5.45 12.87
CA GLU A 250 13.26 6.16 13.86
C GLU A 250 14.68 6.43 13.37
N SER A 251 15.22 7.56 13.82
CA SER A 251 16.63 7.89 13.68
C SER A 251 17.12 8.58 14.96
N LYS A 252 18.29 9.21 14.91
CA LYS A 252 18.94 9.85 16.06
C LYS A 252 19.46 11.22 15.71
N ILE A 253 19.45 12.11 16.70
CA ILE A 253 20.18 13.37 16.65
C ILE A 253 21.69 13.05 16.65
N ILE A 254 22.42 13.55 15.65
CA ILE A 254 23.87 13.36 15.52
C ILE A 254 24.67 14.65 15.73
N SER A 255 24.01 15.81 15.67
CA SER A 255 24.62 17.10 15.95
C SER A 255 23.57 18.09 16.43
N ILE A 256 23.99 19.09 17.19
CA ILE A 256 23.15 20.22 17.59
C ILE A 256 23.89 21.51 17.28
N GLN A 257 23.21 22.44 16.61
CA GLN A 257 23.73 23.77 16.25
C GLN A 257 22.96 24.84 17.01
N ASN A 258 23.65 25.89 17.44
CA ASN A 258 23.02 27.10 17.98
C ASN A 258 23.11 28.19 16.91
N CYS A 259 21.96 28.54 16.33
CA CYS A 259 21.84 29.52 15.26
C CYS A 259 21.25 30.82 15.83
N LYS A 260 21.75 31.96 15.38
CA LYS A 260 21.21 33.27 15.72
C LYS A 260 20.05 33.64 14.81
N ALA A 261 19.23 34.58 15.26
CA ALA A 261 18.25 35.22 14.40
C ALA A 261 18.93 35.76 13.13
N GLY A 262 18.41 35.38 11.95
CA GLY A 262 18.99 35.72 10.65
C GLY A 262 19.94 34.68 10.04
N ASP A 263 20.41 33.69 10.80
CA ASP A 263 21.22 32.60 10.26
C ASP A 263 20.38 31.70 9.33
N SER A 264 21.02 31.10 8.32
CA SER A 264 20.37 30.14 7.43
C SER A 264 20.61 28.69 7.83
N VAL A 265 19.63 27.81 7.56
CA VAL A 265 19.71 26.37 7.82
C VAL A 265 19.49 25.56 6.54
N GLY A 266 20.43 24.67 6.25
CA GLY A 266 20.35 23.74 5.12
C GLY A 266 20.62 24.39 3.76
N TYR A 267 20.25 23.67 2.69
CA TYR A 267 20.55 24.09 1.32
C TYR A 267 19.75 25.32 0.86
N CYS A 268 20.41 26.12 0.02
CA CYS A 268 19.84 27.28 -0.68
C CYS A 268 19.25 28.36 0.24
N SER A 269 19.64 28.38 1.53
CA SER A 269 19.17 29.36 2.52
C SER A 269 17.64 29.52 2.55
N GLN A 270 16.89 28.43 2.31
CA GLN A 270 15.43 28.50 2.25
C GLN A 270 14.76 28.64 3.62
N PHE A 271 15.48 28.29 4.68
CA PHE A 271 15.06 28.56 6.04
C PHE A 271 16.03 29.56 6.66
N ILE A 272 15.48 30.69 7.11
CA ILE A 272 16.18 31.71 7.87
C ILE A 272 15.60 31.69 9.27
N CYS A 273 16.47 31.57 10.28
CA CYS A 273 16.08 31.53 11.68
C CYS A 273 15.34 32.82 12.05
N PRO A 274 14.05 32.77 12.42
CA PRO A 274 13.29 33.97 12.81
C PRO A 274 13.69 34.51 14.18
N GLN A 275 14.40 33.71 14.97
CA GLN A 275 14.89 34.00 16.32
C GLN A 275 16.16 33.19 16.57
N ASP A 276 16.79 33.35 17.73
CA ASP A 276 17.83 32.42 18.18
C ASP A 276 17.21 31.02 18.30
N MET A 277 17.77 30.05 17.58
CA MET A 277 17.25 28.69 17.48
C MET A 277 18.29 27.66 17.83
N ARG A 278 17.83 26.56 18.43
CA ARG A 278 18.62 25.35 18.64
C ARG A 278 18.20 24.33 17.59
N ILE A 279 19.09 23.93 16.70
CA ILE A 279 18.77 23.04 15.58
C ILE A 279 19.40 21.67 15.81
N GLY A 280 18.57 20.63 15.81
CA GLY A 280 19.02 19.24 15.80
C GLY A 280 19.26 18.77 14.38
N ILE A 281 20.36 18.06 14.15
CA ILE A 281 20.64 17.37 12.89
C ILE A 281 20.40 15.88 13.10
N VAL A 282 19.46 15.32 12.35
CA VAL A 282 19.03 13.92 12.46
C VAL A 282 19.64 13.12 11.32
N SER A 283 20.10 11.90 11.60
CA SER A 283 20.81 11.05 10.63
C SER A 283 19.90 10.28 9.66
N ILE A 284 18.96 10.99 9.04
CA ILE A 284 18.07 10.46 8.00
C ILE A 284 17.93 11.49 6.88
N GLY A 285 17.87 11.06 5.63
CA GLY A 285 17.60 11.92 4.48
C GLY A 285 16.89 11.20 3.34
N TYR A 286 16.86 11.83 2.16
CA TYR A 286 16.11 11.28 1.03
C TYR A 286 16.68 9.98 0.47
N ALA A 287 17.96 9.68 0.68
CA ALA A 287 18.51 8.38 0.27
C ALA A 287 18.13 7.24 1.22
N ASP A 288 17.57 7.54 2.40
CA ASP A 288 16.91 6.57 3.28
C ASP A 288 15.44 6.35 2.90
N GLY A 289 14.85 7.26 2.13
CA GLY A 289 13.44 7.27 1.76
C GLY A 289 12.61 8.38 2.39
N TYR A 290 13.21 9.28 3.19
CA TYR A 290 12.48 10.44 3.72
C TYR A 290 12.20 11.46 2.60
N PRO A 291 11.00 12.03 2.49
CA PRO A 291 10.63 12.84 1.33
C PRO A 291 11.50 14.10 1.19
N SER A 292 12.19 14.24 0.05
CA SER A 292 13.08 15.38 -0.21
C SER A 292 12.37 16.74 -0.27
N ASN A 293 11.06 16.72 -0.53
CA ASN A 293 10.19 17.88 -0.60
C ASN A 293 9.47 18.18 0.72
N ALA A 294 9.83 17.53 1.84
CA ALA A 294 9.18 17.81 3.12
C ALA A 294 9.34 19.30 3.48
N PRO A 295 8.22 20.05 3.63
CA PRO A 295 8.30 21.47 3.96
C PRO A 295 8.78 21.66 5.40
N ASN A 296 9.22 22.88 5.71
CA ASN A 296 9.49 23.28 7.09
C ASN A 296 8.23 23.08 7.94
N GLY A 297 8.40 22.60 9.16
CA GLY A 297 7.31 22.29 10.07
C GLY A 297 6.71 20.89 9.88
N THR A 298 7.21 20.07 8.94
CA THR A 298 6.79 18.66 8.84
C THR A 298 7.03 17.99 10.20
N PRO A 299 6.02 17.34 10.80
CA PRO A 299 6.09 16.92 12.18
C PRO A 299 7.08 15.76 12.39
N VAL A 300 7.78 15.80 13.52
CA VAL A 300 8.61 14.71 14.07
C VAL A 300 8.49 14.71 15.60
N LEU A 301 8.84 13.61 16.25
CA LEU A 301 8.91 13.54 17.71
C LEU A 301 10.36 13.36 18.17
N VAL A 302 10.78 14.11 19.19
CA VAL A 302 12.06 13.92 19.88
C VAL A 302 11.75 13.43 21.29
N ASN A 303 12.13 12.19 21.62
CA ASN A 303 11.76 11.53 22.87
C ASN A 303 10.25 11.67 23.18
N GLY A 304 9.39 11.42 22.19
CA GLY A 304 7.92 11.54 22.30
C GLY A 304 7.38 12.97 22.27
N LYS A 305 8.23 14.00 22.24
CA LYS A 305 7.79 15.40 22.20
C LYS A 305 7.81 15.97 20.79
N ARG A 306 6.69 16.54 20.37
CA ARG A 306 6.48 17.07 19.02
C ARG A 306 7.36 18.29 18.70
N THR A 307 7.94 18.28 17.50
CA THR A 307 8.57 19.42 16.85
C THR A 307 8.40 19.32 15.33
N GLY A 308 9.09 20.15 14.55
CA GLY A 308 9.05 20.13 13.10
C GLY A 308 10.43 20.20 12.45
N THR A 309 10.49 19.77 11.19
CA THR A 309 11.66 19.92 10.33
C THR A 309 11.97 21.39 10.04
N VAL A 310 13.24 21.71 9.84
CA VAL A 310 13.69 23.03 9.36
C VAL A 310 14.81 22.88 8.33
N GLY A 311 14.76 23.72 7.31
CA GLY A 311 15.64 23.64 6.15
C GLY A 311 15.28 22.48 5.22
N ARG A 312 15.93 22.43 4.06
CA ARG A 312 15.74 21.34 3.10
C ARG A 312 16.25 20.00 3.65
N VAL A 313 15.48 18.95 3.37
CA VAL A 313 15.94 17.56 3.50
C VAL A 313 17.15 17.33 2.59
N SER A 314 18.25 16.85 3.17
CA SER A 314 19.47 16.47 2.42
C SER A 314 19.49 14.97 2.14
N MET A 315 20.55 14.50 1.46
CA MET A 315 20.70 13.07 1.12
C MET A 315 20.66 12.17 2.35
N ASP A 316 21.26 12.64 3.44
CA ASP A 316 21.57 11.83 4.61
C ASP A 316 21.14 12.44 5.95
N MET A 317 20.67 13.69 5.93
CA MET A 317 20.34 14.44 7.13
C MET A 317 19.13 15.35 6.95
N ILE A 318 18.40 15.58 8.05
CA ILE A 318 17.39 16.63 8.19
C ILE A 318 17.72 17.52 9.38
N GLY A 319 17.33 18.80 9.30
CA GLY A 319 17.29 19.70 10.43
C GLY A 319 15.94 19.63 11.14
N ILE A 320 15.93 19.74 12.47
CA ILE A 320 14.72 19.81 13.29
C ILE A 320 14.84 20.94 14.33
N ASP A 321 13.73 21.60 14.66
CA ASP A 321 13.73 22.65 15.68
C ASP A 321 13.78 22.04 17.10
N LEU A 322 14.80 22.38 17.87
CA LEU A 322 14.95 21.99 19.27
C LEU A 322 14.81 23.17 20.24
N SER A 323 14.35 24.33 19.77
CA SER A 323 14.28 25.56 20.57
C SER A 323 13.35 25.41 21.79
N LYS A 324 12.32 24.55 21.70
CA LYS A 324 11.43 24.19 22.83
C LYS A 324 11.81 22.88 23.52
N HIS A 325 12.97 22.29 23.16
CA HIS A 325 13.42 20.96 23.59
C HIS A 325 14.82 21.06 24.22
N ALA A 326 14.94 21.85 25.29
CA ALA A 326 16.22 22.12 25.95
C ALA A 326 16.94 20.85 26.47
N GLN A 327 16.18 19.79 26.78
CA GLN A 327 16.71 18.52 27.26
C GLN A 327 17.09 17.53 26.14
N ALA A 328 16.83 17.85 24.88
CA ALA A 328 17.20 16.98 23.77
C ALA A 328 18.72 16.97 23.58
N ASN A 329 19.34 15.81 23.40
CA ASN A 329 20.78 15.63 23.29
C ASN A 329 21.17 14.85 22.02
N ILE A 330 22.46 14.91 21.66
CA ILE A 330 23.02 14.02 20.65
C ILE A 330 22.84 12.57 21.12
N GLY A 331 22.31 11.73 20.23
CA GLY A 331 21.98 10.33 20.50
C GLY A 331 20.50 10.06 20.78
N ASP A 332 19.72 11.10 21.10
CA ASP A 332 18.29 10.97 21.37
C ASP A 332 17.53 10.49 20.13
N THR A 333 16.48 9.69 20.39
CA THR A 333 15.62 9.13 19.35
C THR A 333 14.73 10.21 18.75
N VAL A 334 14.68 10.20 17.43
CA VAL A 334 13.72 10.98 16.65
C VAL A 334 12.79 10.00 15.95
N THR A 335 11.50 10.10 16.22
CA THR A 335 10.44 9.34 15.52
C THR A 335 9.91 10.17 14.37
N LEU A 336 10.03 9.64 13.16
CA LEU A 336 9.62 10.29 11.91
C LEU A 336 8.17 9.99 11.58
N TRP A 337 7.73 8.77 11.91
CA TRP A 337 6.34 8.32 11.97
C TRP A 337 6.29 6.99 12.71
N GLY A 338 5.11 6.58 13.18
CA GLY A 338 4.88 5.36 13.93
C GLY A 338 3.54 5.41 14.67
N ASP A 339 3.52 4.78 15.84
CA ASP A 339 2.31 4.74 16.67
C ASP A 339 1.91 6.14 17.19
N GLU A 340 2.86 6.88 17.77
CA GLU A 340 2.62 8.22 18.35
C GLU A 340 2.55 9.36 17.31
N LEU A 341 3.11 9.16 16.12
CA LEU A 341 3.10 10.14 15.03
C LEU A 341 2.58 9.47 13.76
N SER A 342 1.36 9.81 13.37
CA SER A 342 0.70 9.22 12.21
C SER A 342 1.51 9.41 10.93
N LEU A 343 1.74 8.31 10.20
CA LEU A 343 2.24 8.35 8.84
C LEU A 343 1.36 9.22 7.93
N ASP A 344 0.04 9.18 8.13
CA ASP A 344 -0.94 9.91 7.33
C ASP A 344 -0.84 11.42 7.55
N GLU A 345 -0.42 11.85 8.74
CA GLU A 345 -0.17 13.26 9.04
C GLU A 345 1.07 13.79 8.30
N VAL A 346 2.15 13.01 8.32
CA VAL A 346 3.38 13.34 7.59
C VAL A 346 3.12 13.36 6.08
N ALA A 347 2.34 12.40 5.58
CA ALA A 347 1.88 12.35 4.19
C ALA A 347 1.12 13.63 3.80
N GLU A 348 0.17 14.09 4.62
CA GLU A 348 -0.60 15.32 4.38
C GLU A 348 0.28 16.57 4.32
N HIS A 349 1.25 16.71 5.23
CA HIS A 349 2.20 17.84 5.21
C HIS A 349 3.08 17.85 3.95
N THR A 350 3.43 16.68 3.42
CA THR A 350 4.37 16.56 2.29
C THR A 350 3.65 16.54 0.94
N GLY A 351 2.33 16.43 0.92
CA GLY A 351 1.53 16.22 -0.29
C GLY A 351 1.78 14.88 -0.97
N ILE A 352 2.42 13.94 -0.28
CA ILE A 352 2.75 12.60 -0.76
C ILE A 352 1.76 11.60 -0.16
N LEU A 353 1.42 10.56 -0.91
CA LEU A 353 0.54 9.49 -0.42
C LEU A 353 1.26 8.66 0.66
N SER A 354 0.58 8.29 1.74
CA SER A 354 1.17 7.57 2.88
C SER A 354 1.98 6.33 2.48
N TYR A 355 1.45 5.50 1.57
CA TYR A 355 2.18 4.33 1.06
C TYR A 355 3.44 4.68 0.26
N ASN A 356 3.51 5.85 -0.39
CA ASN A 356 4.73 6.23 -1.09
C ASN A 356 5.87 6.48 -0.09
N LEU A 357 5.58 6.99 1.10
CA LEU A 357 6.59 7.17 2.16
C LEU A 357 7.18 5.83 2.61
N THR A 358 6.34 4.82 2.87
CA THR A 358 6.84 3.50 3.32
C THR A 358 7.48 2.70 2.19
N CYS A 359 6.93 2.75 0.97
CA CYS A 359 7.52 2.10 -0.20
C CYS A 359 8.87 2.71 -0.61
N SER A 360 9.12 3.99 -0.29
CA SER A 360 10.38 4.67 -0.62
C SER A 360 11.51 4.35 0.35
N ILE A 361 11.23 3.60 1.44
CA ILE A 361 12.26 3.21 2.41
C ILE A 361 13.32 2.33 1.75
N SER A 362 14.52 2.87 1.68
CA SER A 362 15.66 2.29 0.99
C SER A 362 16.10 0.97 1.64
N PRO A 363 16.69 0.02 0.87
CA PRO A 363 17.30 -1.19 1.42
C PRO A 363 18.40 -0.93 2.47
N ARG A 364 18.98 0.28 2.51
CA ARG A 364 19.99 0.66 3.52
C ARG A 364 19.40 0.88 4.92
N VAL A 365 18.08 1.04 5.03
CA VAL A 365 17.39 1.17 6.32
C VAL A 365 17.16 -0.22 6.89
N GLU A 366 17.69 -0.46 8.09
CA GLU A 366 17.50 -1.71 8.81
C GLU A 366 16.03 -1.88 9.19
N LYS A 367 15.43 -3.00 8.79
CA LYS A 367 14.08 -3.39 9.22
C LYS A 367 14.20 -4.36 10.38
N VAL A 368 13.60 -4.01 11.51
CA VAL A 368 13.58 -4.84 12.72
C VAL A 368 12.16 -5.34 12.92
N TYR A 369 11.98 -6.66 12.90
CA TYR A 369 10.67 -7.29 13.02
C TYR A 369 10.40 -7.64 14.49
N SER A 370 9.25 -7.21 15.00
CA SER A 370 8.75 -7.58 16.31
C SER A 370 7.41 -8.30 16.17
N ASN A 371 7.26 -9.40 16.90
CA ASN A 371 5.98 -10.09 17.02
C ASN A 371 5.08 -9.40 18.01
#